data_AF-A0A3D0PV78-F1
#
_entry.id   AF-A0A3D0PV78-F1
#
_cell.length_a   1.000
_cell.length_b   1.000
_cell.length_c   1.000
_cell.angle_alpha   90.00
_cell.angle_beta   90.00
_cell.angle_gamma   90.00
#
_symmetry.space_group_name_H-M   'P 1'
#
loop_
_entity.id
_entity.type
_entity.pdbx_description
1 polymer ?
#
loop_
_entity_poly.entity_id
_entity_poly.type
_entity_poly.pdbx_seq_one_letter_code
_entity_poly.pdbx_strand_id
1 'polypeptide(L)' 'MPLYQDEGVVLRTAKLGEADRIITVFTRDHGKIRAVAKGVRRT' A
#
# COMPACT_ATOMS: atom_id res chain seq x y z
N MET A 1 -9.50 4.61 -15.24
CA MET A 1 -9.63 3.58 -14.18
C MET A 1 -10.22 4.27 -12.97
N PRO A 2 -11.38 3.85 -12.44
CA PRO A 2 -11.95 4.50 -11.28
C PRO A 2 -11.06 4.26 -10.06
N LEU A 3 -10.82 5.32 -9.29
CA LEU A 3 -10.24 5.23 -7.97
C LEU A 3 -11.30 4.62 -7.07
N TYR A 4 -10.94 3.58 -6.31
CA TYR A 4 -11.79 3.01 -5.28
C TYR A 4 -11.15 3.28 -3.93
N GLN A 5 -11.99 3.46 -2.92
CA GLN A 5 -11.58 3.67 -1.54
C GLN A 5 -11.91 2.41 -0.76
N ASP A 6 -11.00 2.01 0.13
CA ASP A 6 -11.18 0.88 1.01
C ASP A 6 -10.49 1.17 2.35
N GLU A 7 -10.93 0.49 3.40
CA GLU A 7 -10.33 0.51 4.72
C GLU A 7 -9.54 -0.77 4.93
N GLY A 8 -8.31 -0.63 5.42
CA GLY A 8 -7.48 -1.80 5.67
C GLY A 8 -6.32 -1.56 6.61
N VAL A 9 -5.73 -2.68 7.05
CA VAL A 9 -4.60 -2.69 7.98
C VAL A 9 -3.35 -3.12 7.24
N VAL A 10 -2.24 -2.42 7.47
CA VAL A 10 -0.95 -2.76 6.87
C VAL A 10 -0.38 -3.99 7.58
N LEU A 11 -0.22 -5.08 6.84
CA LEU A 11 0.39 -6.32 7.35
C LEU A 11 1.91 -6.30 7.25
N ARG A 12 2.44 -5.76 6.14
CA ARG A 12 3.88 -5.76 5.86
C ARG A 12 4.26 -4.57 4.99
N THR A 13 5.46 -4.04 5.24
CA THR A 13 6.10 -3.08 4.34
C THR A 13 7.44 -3.64 3.84
N ALA A 14 7.76 -3.37 2.58
CA ALA A 14 9.03 -3.70 1.96
C ALA A 14 9.56 -2.49 1.19
N LYS A 15 10.88 -2.32 1.14
CA LYS A 15 11.50 -1.26 0.33
C LYS A 15 11.31 -1.61 -1.15
N LEU A 16 10.77 -0.67 -1.93
CA LEU A 16 10.76 -0.77 -3.40
C LEU A 16 11.95 -0.01 -3.99
N GLY A 17 12.30 1.12 -3.39
CA GLY A 17 13.44 1.95 -3.75
C GLY A 17 13.83 2.87 -2.60
N GLU A 18 14.54 3.95 -2.90
CA GLU A 18 14.94 4.93 -1.87
C GLU A 18 13.74 5.66 -1.26
N ALA A 19 12.81 6.08 -2.10
CA ALA A 19 11.64 6.87 -1.70
C ALA A 19 10.36 6.03 -1.51
N ASP A 20 10.30 4.85 -2.12
CA ASP A 20 9.06 4.09 -2.32
C ASP A 20 9.03 2.79 -1.49
N ARG A 21 7.83 2.36 -1.13
CA ARG A 21 7.61 1.08 -0.43
C ARG A 21 6.52 0.26 -1.10
N ILE A 22 6.69 -1.06 -1.12
CA ILE A 22 5.58 -1.99 -1.35
C ILE A 22 4.91 -2.23 0.01
N ILE A 23 3.60 -2.02 0.07
CA ILE A 23 2.78 -2.30 1.23
C ILE A 23 1.84 -3.47 0.93
N THR A 24 1.73 -4.39 1.89
CA THR A 24 0.72 -5.44 1.87
C THR A 24 -0.36 -5.04 2.86
N VAL A 25 -1.58 -4.86 2.37
CA VAL A 25 -2.73 -4.39 3.15
C VAL A 25 -3.78 -5.47 3.15
N PHE A 26 -4.37 -5.75 4.31
CA PHE A 26 -5.61 -6.51 4.40
C PHE A 26 -6.75 -5.52 4.48
N THR A 27 -7.56 -5.49 3.43
CA THR A 27 -8.70 -4.60 3.26
C THR A 27 -10.01 -5.30 3.56
N ARG A 28 -11.04 -4.54 3.92
CA ARG A 28 -12.35 -5.10 4.27
C ARG A 28 -13.04 -5.72 3.07
N ASP A 29 -13.02 -5.02 1.93
CA ASP A 29 -13.85 -5.38 0.78
C ASP A 29 -13.06 -6.17 -0.28
N HIS A 30 -11.74 -5.97 -0.39
CA HIS A 30 -10.90 -6.60 -1.42
C HIS A 30 -9.90 -7.63 -0.85
N GLY A 31 -9.93 -7.87 0.47
CA GLY A 31 -9.04 -8.81 1.15
C GLY A 31 -7.57 -8.39 1.08
N LYS A 32 -6.66 -9.36 0.89
CA LYS A 32 -5.22 -9.11 0.92
C LYS A 32 -4.71 -8.56 -0.42
N ILE A 33 -4.29 -7.30 -0.43
CA ILE A 33 -3.76 -6.62 -1.60
C ILE A 33 -2.30 -6.19 -1.39
N ARG A 34 -1.56 -6.02 -2.50
CA ARG A 34 -0.22 -5.41 -2.51
C ARG A 34 -0.28 -4.14 -3.34
N ALA A 35 0.20 -3.05 -2.76
CA ALA A 35 0.20 -1.73 -3.40
C ALA A 35 1.58 -1.06 -3.29
N VAL A 36 1.86 -0.13 -4.19
CA VAL A 36 3.06 0.71 -4.14
C VAL A 36 2.71 2.03 -3.49
N ALA A 37 3.30 2.29 -2.32
CA ALA A 37 3.30 3.59 -1.68
C ALA A 37 4.46 4.43 -2.24
N LYS A 38 4.15 5.21 -3.27
CA LYS A 38 5.12 6.13 -3.90
C LYS A 38 5.41 7.33 -2.99
N GLY A 39 6.66 7.74 -2.90
CA GLY A 39 7.09 8.94 -2.19
C GLY A 39 6.97 8.91 -0.67
N VAL A 40 6.67 7.77 -0.06
CA VAL A 40 6.38 7.67 1.39
C VAL A 40 7.58 8.04 2.29
N ARG A 41 8.80 8.11 1.75
CA ARG A 41 10.01 8.57 2.47
C ARG A 41 10.45 9.99 2.10
N ARG A 42 9.78 10.68 1.16
CA ARG A 42 10.03 12.10 0.88
C ARG A 42 9.26 12.94 1.90
N THR A 43 9.85 13.10 3.08
CA THR A 43 9.49 14.15 4.04
C THR A 43 10.36 15.37 3.80
#